data_AF-A0A4Y8LPI0-F1
#
_entry.id   AF-A0A4Y8LPI0-F1
#
_cell.length_a   1.000
_cell.length_b   1.000
_cell.length_c   1.000
_cell.angle_alpha   90.00
_cell.angle_beta   90.00
_cell.angle_gamma   90.00
#
_symmetry.space_group_name_H-M   'P 1'
#
loop_
_entity.id
_entity.type
_entity.pdbx_description
1 polymer ?
#
loop_
_entity_poly.entity_id
_entity_poly.type
_entity_poly.pdbx_seq_one_letter_code
_entity_poly.pdbx_strand_id
1 'polypeptide(L)'
;MQTITVQIRIFPDNPTLLREHGNAYIEATNRLTMQAERAGTFPHLTSKDIEAKLPSAVRNQIIRDARSIHKKTNKQGKRPILKRRAYYVNNQNYSFNGNVVAFPVMMDGKVQRLRVASRLTERENTILSSGKLGLMKVVEKSGKWYVQISVEKQFGQTTGDATMGIDLGLKVPAVVVTSTGKTKFVGNGRQNKYIRRKYSSCRR
;
A
#
# COMPACT_ATOMS: atom_id res chain seq x y z
N MET A 1 -15.67 -9.75 -1.94
CA MET A 1 -14.56 -9.03 -2.60
C MET A 1 -13.36 -9.04 -1.68
N GLN A 2 -12.17 -9.35 -2.20
CA GLN A 2 -10.95 -9.32 -1.40
C GLN A 2 -9.94 -8.39 -2.06
N THR A 3 -9.30 -7.54 -1.26
CA THR A 3 -8.24 -6.64 -1.72
C THR A 3 -6.89 -7.31 -1.56
N ILE A 4 -6.14 -7.42 -2.65
CA ILE A 4 -4.77 -7.93 -2.66
C ILE A 4 -3.83 -6.74 -2.88
N THR A 5 -2.70 -6.70 -2.16
CA THR A 5 -1.66 -5.70 -2.43
C THR A 5 -0.56 -6.30 -3.30
N VAL A 6 -0.34 -5.73 -4.48
CA VAL A 6 0.78 -6.06 -5.36
C VAL A 6 1.92 -5.11 -5.03
N GLN A 7 3.15 -5.62 -4.88
CA GLN A 7 4.33 -4.80 -4.60
C GLN A 7 5.36 -4.97 -5.71
N ILE A 8 5.53 -3.92 -6.52
CA ILE A 8 6.38 -3.89 -7.71
C ILE A 8 7.64 -3.09 -7.37
N ARG A 9 8.82 -3.61 -7.73
CA ARG A 9 10.08 -2.87 -7.55
C ARG A 9 10.22 -1.81 -8.65
N ILE A 10 10.65 -0.60 -8.28
CA ILE A 10 10.90 0.49 -9.22
C ILE A 10 12.31 1.06 -9.07
N PHE A 11 12.79 1.77 -10.09
CA PHE A 11 14.12 2.33 -10.18
C PHE A 11 14.04 3.82 -10.58
N PRO A 12 13.77 4.72 -9.61
CA PRO A 12 13.69 6.15 -9.88
C PRO A 12 15.07 6.76 -10.12
N ASP A 13 15.20 7.55 -11.18
CA ASP A 13 16.43 8.28 -11.49
C ASP A 13 16.73 9.37 -10.44
N ASN A 14 15.66 10.02 -9.94
CA ASN A 14 15.75 11.01 -8.87
C ASN A 14 15.00 10.52 -7.61
N PRO A 15 15.63 9.70 -6.74
CA PRO A 15 15.01 9.22 -5.50
C PRO A 15 14.82 10.35 -4.48
N THR A 16 15.61 11.42 -4.54
CA THR A 16 15.50 12.57 -3.63
C THR A 16 14.16 13.29 -3.81
N LEU A 17 13.73 13.51 -5.05
CA LEU A 17 12.42 14.07 -5.37
C LEU A 17 11.27 13.26 -4.73
N LEU A 18 11.33 11.93 -4.80
CA LEU A 18 10.31 11.07 -4.20
C LEU A 18 10.31 11.12 -2.67
N ARG A 19 11.48 11.30 -2.04
CA ARG A 19 11.59 11.50 -0.58
C ARG A 19 10.98 12.83 -0.17
N GLU A 20 11.27 13.91 -0.90
CA GLU A 20 10.71 15.24 -0.66
C GLU A 20 9.19 15.24 -0.79
N HIS A 21 8.66 14.66 -1.86
CA HIS A 21 7.22 14.51 -2.05
C HIS A 21 6.57 13.64 -0.97
N GLY A 22 7.23 12.56 -0.54
CA GLY A 22 6.75 11.72 0.54
C GLY A 22 6.75 12.43 1.91
N ASN A 23 7.72 13.31 2.17
CA ASN A 23 7.75 14.16 3.36
C ASN A 23 6.63 15.20 3.32
N ALA A 24 6.53 15.94 2.22
CA ALA A 24 5.50 16.96 2.02
C ALA A 24 4.09 16.38 2.18
N TYR A 25 3.85 15.15 1.69
CA TYR A 25 2.58 14.44 1.87
C TYR A 25 2.23 14.24 3.34
N ILE A 26 3.19 13.71 4.10
CA ILE A 26 2.98 13.36 5.51
C ILE A 26 2.85 14.61 6.37
N GLU A 27 3.70 15.60 6.16
CA GLU A 27 3.65 16.88 6.88
C GLU A 27 2.31 17.57 6.65
N ALA A 28 1.86 17.69 5.41
CA ALA A 28 0.57 18.27 5.09
C ALA A 28 -0.60 17.49 5.72
N THR A 29 -0.55 16.15 5.71
CA THR A 29 -1.59 15.31 6.32
C THR A 29 -1.60 15.44 7.85
N ASN A 30 -0.43 15.42 8.49
CA ASN A 30 -0.31 15.57 9.94
C ASN A 30 -0.72 16.97 10.41
N ARG A 31 -0.39 18.02 9.63
CA ARG A 31 -0.81 19.40 9.89
C ARG A 31 -2.34 19.52 9.80
N LEU A 32 -2.93 19.03 8.72
CA LEU A 32 -4.38 19.10 8.50
C LEU A 32 -5.17 18.32 9.57
N THR A 33 -4.70 17.13 9.95
CA THR A 33 -5.36 16.34 11.00
C THR A 33 -5.24 16.98 12.39
N MET A 34 -4.13 17.67 12.67
CA MET A 34 -3.96 18.45 13.90
C MET A 34 -4.90 19.66 13.95
N GLN A 35 -5.05 20.38 12.83
CA GLN A 35 -6.00 21.50 12.72
C GLN A 35 -7.44 21.02 12.95
N ALA A 36 -7.84 19.92 12.31
CA ALA A 36 -9.18 19.35 12.49
C ALA A 36 -9.43 18.83 13.92
N GLU A 37 -8.40 18.29 14.59
CA GLU A 37 -8.48 17.89 16.00
C GLU A 37 -8.70 19.11 16.91
N ARG A 38 -7.95 20.20 16.70
CA ARG A 38 -8.12 21.45 17.47
C ARG A 38 -9.48 22.11 17.24
N ALA A 39 -10.00 22.06 16.01
CA ALA A 39 -11.30 22.62 15.65
C ALA A 39 -12.49 21.72 16.04
N GLY A 40 -12.25 20.48 16.47
CA GLY A 40 -13.29 19.48 16.75
C GLY A 40 -14.09 19.01 15.53
N THR A 41 -13.88 19.60 14.35
CA THR A 41 -14.60 19.33 13.12
C THR A 41 -13.65 19.29 11.92
N PHE A 42 -14.04 18.58 10.85
CA PHE A 42 -13.26 18.54 9.63
C PHE A 42 -13.82 19.53 8.59
N PRO A 43 -13.06 20.55 8.16
CA PRO A 43 -13.56 21.57 7.24
C PRO A 43 -13.79 21.04 5.81
N HIS A 44 -14.66 21.73 5.07
CA HIS A 44 -14.75 21.53 3.63
C HIS A 44 -13.51 22.14 2.98
N LEU A 45 -12.75 21.33 2.24
CA LEU A 45 -11.48 21.72 1.64
C LEU A 45 -11.38 21.18 0.22
N THR A 46 -10.63 21.90 -0.59
CA THR A 46 -10.25 21.59 -1.96
C THR A 46 -8.72 21.50 -2.09
N SER A 47 -8.21 20.98 -3.21
CA SER A 47 -6.75 20.93 -3.43
C SER A 47 -6.04 22.27 -3.29
N LYS A 48 -6.72 23.41 -3.52
CA LYS A 48 -6.13 24.76 -3.42
C LYS A 48 -5.78 25.13 -1.97
N ASP A 49 -6.56 24.63 -1.02
CA ASP A 49 -6.39 24.92 0.41
C ASP A 49 -5.23 24.14 1.05
N ILE A 50 -4.68 23.16 0.32
CA ILE A 50 -3.53 22.38 0.75
C ILE A 50 -2.26 23.03 0.25
N GLU A 51 -1.60 23.76 1.15
CA GLU A 51 -0.27 24.32 0.94
C GLU A 51 0.78 23.20 0.99
N ALA A 52 1.00 22.55 -0.15
CA ALA A 52 2.07 21.58 -0.36
C ALA A 52 2.51 21.64 -1.82
N LYS A 53 3.83 21.56 -2.07
CA LYS A 53 4.41 21.50 -3.43
C LYS A 53 4.17 20.13 -4.08
N LEU A 54 2.88 19.81 -4.29
CA LEU A 54 2.39 18.52 -4.76
C LEU A 54 1.31 18.71 -5.84
N PRO A 55 1.16 17.77 -6.79
CA PRO A 55 0.07 17.78 -7.76
C PRO A 55 -1.31 17.86 -7.09
N SER A 56 -2.28 18.51 -7.75
CA SER A 56 -3.65 18.67 -7.23
C SER A 56 -4.32 17.33 -6.88
N ALA A 57 -4.09 16.30 -7.70
CA ALA A 57 -4.58 14.94 -7.45
C ALA A 57 -4.09 14.37 -6.10
N VAL A 58 -2.83 14.64 -5.75
CA VAL A 58 -2.22 14.18 -4.50
C VAL A 58 -2.68 15.03 -3.32
N ARG A 59 -2.83 16.34 -3.51
CA ARG A 59 -3.45 17.24 -2.51
C ARG A 59 -4.88 16.82 -2.16
N ASN A 60 -5.67 16.41 -3.15
CA ASN A 60 -6.99 15.83 -2.90
C ASN A 60 -6.91 14.52 -2.12
N GLN A 61 -5.88 13.69 -2.35
CA GLN A 61 -5.70 12.46 -1.57
C GLN A 61 -5.34 12.76 -0.11
N ILE A 62 -4.52 13.79 0.16
CA ILE A 62 -4.21 14.27 1.51
C ILE A 62 -5.50 14.61 2.27
N ILE A 63 -6.44 15.33 1.63
CA ILE A 63 -7.74 15.66 2.24
C ILE A 63 -8.52 14.39 2.61
N ARG A 64 -8.60 13.41 1.70
CA ARG A 64 -9.30 12.14 1.96
C ARG A 64 -8.67 11.35 3.11
N ASP A 65 -7.36 11.26 3.13
CA ASP A 65 -6.62 10.56 4.17
C ASP A 65 -6.77 11.27 5.52
N ALA A 66 -6.67 12.59 5.54
CA ALA A 66 -6.88 13.39 6.75
C ALA A 66 -8.31 13.26 7.30
N ARG A 67 -9.34 13.25 6.44
CA ARG A 67 -10.74 12.96 6.83
C ARG A 67 -10.86 11.58 7.46
N SER A 68 -10.23 10.57 6.87
CA SER A 68 -10.22 9.21 7.40
C SER A 68 -9.55 9.13 8.77
N ILE A 69 -8.41 9.82 8.95
CA ILE A 69 -7.70 9.91 10.22
C ILE A 69 -8.55 10.62 11.27
N HIS A 70 -9.16 11.77 10.96
CA HIS A 70 -10.04 12.49 11.89
C HIS A 70 -11.22 11.63 12.34
N LYS A 71 -11.89 10.91 11.42
CA LYS A 71 -12.97 9.97 11.77
C LYS A 71 -12.48 8.85 12.71
N LYS A 72 -11.24 8.37 12.54
CA LYS A 72 -10.64 7.39 13.44
C LYS A 72 -10.29 7.99 14.79
N THR A 73 -9.75 9.21 14.83
CA THR A 73 -9.48 9.96 16.06
C THR A 73 -10.75 10.09 16.90
N ASN A 74 -11.87 10.51 16.30
CA ASN A 74 -13.14 10.67 17.01
C ASN A 74 -13.66 9.35 17.60
N LYS A 75 -13.34 8.21 16.97
CA LYS A 75 -13.72 6.88 17.47
C LYS A 75 -12.77 6.32 18.54
N GLN A 76 -11.48 6.64 18.47
CA GLN A 76 -10.43 6.02 19.28
C GLN A 76 -9.88 6.95 20.37
N GLY A 77 -10.29 8.22 20.39
CA GLY A 77 -9.82 9.24 21.33
C GLY A 77 -8.36 9.66 21.15
N LYS A 78 -7.63 9.08 20.19
CA LYS A 78 -6.21 9.35 19.95
C LYS A 78 -5.92 9.51 18.48
N ARG A 79 -5.26 10.62 18.11
CA ARG A 79 -4.89 10.90 16.72
C ARG A 79 -3.69 10.06 16.26
N PRO A 80 -3.83 9.27 15.19
CA PRO A 80 -2.70 8.66 14.50
C PRO A 80 -1.79 9.71 13.86
N ILE A 81 -0.48 9.59 14.04
CA ILE A 81 0.54 10.44 13.40
C ILE A 81 1.27 9.62 12.34
N LEU A 82 1.28 10.10 11.10
CA LEU A 82 2.01 9.45 10.01
C LEU A 82 3.51 9.69 10.17
N LYS A 83 4.30 8.62 10.25
CA LYS A 83 5.77 8.68 10.44
C LYS A 83 6.58 8.15 9.25
N ARG A 84 5.97 7.31 8.40
CA ARG A 84 6.67 6.61 7.32
C ARG A 84 6.38 7.27 5.99
N ARG A 85 7.42 7.88 5.40
CA ARG A 85 7.43 8.48 4.05
C ARG A 85 6.68 7.61 3.05
N ALA A 86 5.67 8.18 2.45
CA ALA A 86 4.85 7.53 1.45
C ALA A 86 4.20 8.57 0.55
N TYR A 87 4.16 8.28 -0.74
CA TYR A 87 3.49 9.10 -1.73
C TYR A 87 2.31 8.34 -2.31
N TYR A 88 1.11 8.90 -2.21
CA TYR A 88 -0.13 8.23 -2.61
C TYR A 88 -0.74 8.87 -3.85
N VAL A 89 -1.13 8.01 -4.80
CA VAL A 89 -1.74 8.40 -6.07
C VAL A 89 -2.99 7.56 -6.29
N ASN A 90 -4.11 8.19 -6.59
CA ASN A 90 -5.34 7.47 -6.89
C ASN A 90 -5.25 6.73 -8.25
N ASN A 91 -6.13 5.75 -8.45
CA ASN A 91 -6.16 4.91 -9.66
C ASN A 91 -6.32 5.66 -10.98
N GLN A 92 -6.90 6.86 -10.96
CA GLN A 92 -7.06 7.70 -12.16
C GLN A 92 -5.77 8.38 -12.60
N ASN A 93 -4.79 8.55 -11.70
CA ASN A 93 -3.61 9.38 -11.96
C ASN A 93 -2.32 8.59 -12.17
N TYR A 94 -2.34 7.26 -12.17
CA TYR A 94 -1.18 6.46 -12.55
C TYR A 94 -1.48 5.49 -13.68
N SER A 95 -0.45 5.04 -14.39
CA SER A 95 -0.58 3.97 -15.39
C SER A 95 0.64 3.06 -15.39
N PHE A 96 0.45 1.86 -15.93
CA PHE A 96 1.50 0.92 -16.26
C PHE A 96 1.58 0.80 -17.78
N ASN A 97 2.79 0.87 -18.33
CA ASN A 97 3.04 0.57 -19.74
C ASN A 97 4.29 -0.30 -19.81
N GLY A 98 4.09 -1.62 -19.97
CA GLY A 98 5.15 -2.62 -19.83
C GLY A 98 5.86 -2.49 -18.48
N ASN A 99 7.19 -2.40 -18.54
CA ASN A 99 8.06 -2.22 -17.37
C ASN A 99 8.24 -0.76 -16.95
N VAL A 100 7.23 0.08 -17.17
CA VAL A 100 7.26 1.49 -16.77
C VAL A 100 5.99 1.82 -15.99
N VAL A 101 6.17 2.39 -14.79
CA VAL A 101 5.10 3.03 -14.03
C VAL A 101 5.15 4.53 -14.24
N ALA A 102 4.00 5.16 -14.46
CA ALA A 102 3.92 6.59 -14.67
C ALA A 102 2.90 7.24 -13.73
N PHE A 103 3.28 8.34 -13.07
CA PHE A 103 2.43 9.07 -12.12
C PHE A 103 2.84 10.55 -12.03
N PRO A 104 1.93 11.47 -11.62
CA PRO A 104 2.24 12.88 -11.55
C PRO A 104 3.19 13.17 -10.38
N VAL A 105 4.11 14.10 -10.59
CA VAL A 105 5.00 14.70 -9.60
C VAL A 105 5.08 16.21 -9.85
N MET A 106 5.60 16.96 -8.88
CA MET A 106 5.87 18.38 -9.08
C MET A 106 7.36 18.54 -9.40
N MET A 107 7.69 19.00 -10.60
CA MET A 107 9.06 19.27 -11.04
C MET A 107 9.12 20.68 -11.64
N ASP A 108 10.06 21.50 -11.16
CA ASP A 108 10.25 22.88 -11.62
C ASP A 108 8.98 23.75 -11.54
N GLY A 109 8.22 23.56 -10.45
CA GLY A 109 6.96 24.28 -10.22
C GLY A 109 5.79 23.86 -11.11
N LYS A 110 5.98 22.87 -12.01
CA LYS A 110 4.95 22.35 -12.90
C LYS A 110 4.64 20.89 -12.58
N VAL A 111 3.39 20.49 -12.84
CA VAL A 111 2.99 19.09 -12.74
C VAL A 111 3.51 18.36 -13.97
N GLN A 112 4.36 17.35 -13.75
CA GLN A 112 4.93 16.52 -14.80
C GLN A 112 4.65 15.05 -14.50
N ARG A 113 4.56 14.23 -15.55
CA ARG A 113 4.32 12.78 -15.40
C ARG A 113 5.66 12.05 -15.32
N LEU A 114 6.09 11.71 -14.10
CA LEU A 114 7.30 10.92 -13.89
C LEU A 114 7.10 9.52 -14.44
N ARG A 115 8.04 9.05 -15.27
CA ARG A 115 8.09 7.70 -15.80
C ARG A 115 9.24 6.97 -15.12
N VAL A 116 8.96 5.85 -14.48
CA VAL A 116 9.95 5.10 -13.70
C VAL A 116 10.00 3.66 -14.17
N ALA A 117 11.20 3.16 -14.45
CA ALA A 117 11.40 1.75 -14.75
C ALA A 117 10.93 0.88 -13.57
N SER A 118 10.24 -0.21 -13.88
CA SER A 118 9.69 -1.15 -12.93
C SER A 118 10.11 -2.57 -13.30
N ARG A 119 10.29 -3.43 -12.30
CA ARG A 119 10.48 -4.86 -12.51
C ARG A 119 9.15 -5.55 -12.29
N LEU A 120 8.40 -5.70 -13.38
CA LEU A 120 7.09 -6.32 -13.37
C LEU A 120 7.20 -7.77 -13.85
N THR A 121 6.71 -8.70 -13.04
CA THR A 121 6.65 -10.12 -13.36
C THR A 121 5.31 -10.48 -14.01
N GLU A 122 5.27 -11.57 -14.77
CA GLU A 122 4.04 -12.07 -15.39
C GLU A 122 2.93 -12.30 -14.36
N ARG A 123 3.27 -12.84 -13.18
CA ARG A 123 2.33 -13.00 -12.08
C ARG A 123 1.73 -11.68 -11.61
N GLU A 124 2.54 -10.64 -11.47
CA GLU A 124 2.07 -9.32 -11.05
C GLU A 124 1.16 -8.72 -12.12
N ASN A 125 1.51 -8.85 -13.41
CA ASN A 125 0.66 -8.46 -14.53
C ASN A 125 -0.72 -9.13 -14.47
N THR A 126 -0.76 -10.46 -14.29
CA THR A 126 -2.03 -11.19 -14.18
C THR A 126 -2.86 -10.70 -13.01
N ILE A 127 -2.25 -10.37 -11.87
CA ILE A 127 -2.99 -9.84 -10.73
C ILE A 127 -3.53 -8.44 -11.04
N LEU A 128 -2.71 -7.53 -11.59
CA LEU A 128 -3.13 -6.17 -11.95
C LEU A 128 -4.28 -6.17 -12.96
N SER A 129 -4.28 -7.09 -13.92
CA SER A 129 -5.34 -7.24 -14.91
C SER A 129 -6.59 -7.96 -14.39
N SER A 130 -6.50 -8.65 -13.24
CA SER A 130 -7.60 -9.50 -12.73
C SER A 130 -8.69 -8.74 -11.95
N GLY A 131 -8.52 -7.44 -11.71
CA GLY A 131 -9.42 -6.70 -10.84
C GLY A 131 -9.28 -5.19 -10.94
N LYS A 132 -10.11 -4.47 -10.17
CA LYS A 132 -10.11 -3.02 -10.17
C LYS A 132 -8.87 -2.51 -9.42
N LEU A 133 -8.09 -1.67 -10.09
CA LEU A 133 -6.94 -1.01 -9.49
C LEU A 133 -7.39 0.08 -8.51
N GLY A 134 -6.76 0.11 -7.35
CA GLY A 134 -7.02 1.02 -6.24
C GLY A 134 -5.91 2.04 -6.04
N LEU A 135 -5.69 2.44 -4.79
CA LEU A 135 -4.65 3.41 -4.43
C LEU A 135 -3.26 2.85 -4.71
N MET A 136 -2.41 3.65 -5.36
CA MET A 136 -0.99 3.38 -5.52
C MET A 136 -0.20 4.12 -4.44
N LYS A 137 0.77 3.43 -3.84
CA LYS A 137 1.64 3.93 -2.81
C LYS A 137 3.11 3.73 -3.20
N VAL A 138 3.84 4.82 -3.35
CA VAL A 138 5.30 4.80 -3.59
C VAL A 138 6.02 4.86 -2.24
N VAL A 139 6.94 3.91 -2.00
CA VAL A 139 7.67 3.76 -0.74
C VAL A 139 9.12 3.35 -0.95
N GLU A 140 9.97 3.86 -0.06
CA GLU A 140 11.34 3.38 0.12
C GLU A 140 11.38 2.35 1.27
N LYS A 141 11.98 1.19 1.03
CA LYS A 141 12.22 0.13 2.02
C LYS A 141 13.65 -0.36 1.90
N SER A 142 14.45 -0.15 2.94
CA SER A 142 15.86 -0.60 2.99
C SER A 142 16.67 -0.17 1.76
N GLY A 143 16.56 1.11 1.38
CA GLY A 143 17.25 1.69 0.22
C GLY A 143 16.69 1.29 -1.16
N LYS A 144 15.61 0.49 -1.20
CA LYS A 144 14.96 0.06 -2.44
C LYS A 144 13.59 0.70 -2.58
N TRP A 145 13.21 1.05 -3.80
CA TRP A 145 11.94 1.68 -4.10
C TRP A 145 10.91 0.68 -4.60
N TYR A 146 9.68 0.86 -4.14
CA TYR A 146 8.55 0.03 -4.50
C TYR A 146 7.31 0.86 -4.74
N VAL A 147 6.49 0.37 -5.65
CA VAL A 147 5.11 0.78 -5.82
C VAL A 147 4.22 -0.33 -5.28
N GLN A 148 3.32 0.01 -4.36
CA GLN A 148 2.33 -0.90 -3.80
C GLN A 148 0.94 -0.51 -4.29
N ILE A 149 0.18 -1.46 -4.82
CA ILE A 149 -1.13 -1.20 -5.44
C ILE A 149 -2.14 -2.15 -4.84
N SER A 150 -3.26 -1.59 -4.39
CA SER A 150 -4.42 -2.37 -3.99
C SER A 150 -5.19 -2.82 -5.25
N VAL A 151 -5.47 -4.11 -5.37
CA VAL A 151 -6.30 -4.69 -6.43
C VAL A 151 -7.52 -5.35 -5.79
N GLU A 152 -8.71 -4.92 -6.18
CA GLU A 152 -9.96 -5.53 -5.75
C GLU A 152 -10.34 -6.65 -6.71
N LYS A 153 -10.25 -7.89 -6.22
CA LYS A 153 -10.61 -9.08 -6.98
C LYS A 153 -11.92 -9.67 -6.46
N GLN A 154 -12.83 -9.99 -7.38
CA GLN A 154 -13.97 -10.83 -7.09
C GLN A 154 -13.49 -12.28 -7.11
N PHE A 155 -13.63 -12.96 -5.97
CA PHE A 155 -13.45 -14.40 -5.91
C PHE A 155 -14.83 -15.01 -6.10
N GLY A 156 -14.96 -15.90 -7.09
CA GLY A 156 -16.16 -16.72 -7.23
C GLY A 156 -16.30 -17.62 -6.00
N GLN A 157 -17.53 -17.81 -5.53
CA GLN A 157 -17.81 -18.87 -4.58
C GLN A 157 -17.62 -20.20 -5.31
N THR A 158 -16.74 -21.05 -4.79
CA THR A 158 -16.64 -22.43 -5.26
C THR A 158 -17.83 -23.20 -4.71
N THR A 159 -18.71 -23.66 -5.60
CA THR A 159 -19.79 -24.59 -5.28
C THR A 159 -19.22 -26.00 -5.27
N GLY A 160 -19.03 -26.56 -4.09
CA GLY A 160 -18.64 -27.96 -3.93
C GLY A 160 -19.05 -28.46 -2.56
N ASP A 161 -19.54 -29.69 -2.50
CA ASP A 161 -20.04 -30.31 -1.25
C ASP A 161 -18.90 -30.89 -0.40
N ALA A 162 -17.67 -30.84 -0.90
CA ALA A 162 -16.49 -31.31 -0.20
C ALA A 162 -16.06 -30.33 0.90
N THR A 163 -16.24 -30.74 2.15
CA THR A 163 -15.76 -29.99 3.32
C THR A 163 -14.25 -30.16 3.50
N MET A 164 -13.57 -29.11 3.94
CA MET A 164 -12.15 -29.11 4.25
C MET A 164 -11.92 -28.57 5.67
N GLY A 165 -11.43 -29.42 6.56
CA GLY A 165 -10.95 -29.03 7.89
C GLY A 165 -9.55 -28.44 7.79
N ILE A 166 -9.32 -27.30 8.45
CA ILE A 166 -8.02 -26.62 8.49
C ILE A 166 -7.63 -26.42 9.95
N ASP A 167 -6.54 -27.06 10.37
CA ASP A 167 -5.89 -26.81 11.67
C ASP A 167 -4.63 -25.97 11.46
N LEU A 168 -4.45 -24.90 12.23
CA LEU A 168 -3.33 -23.97 12.10
C LEU A 168 -2.29 -24.22 13.20
N GLY A 169 -1.05 -24.45 12.81
CA GLY A 169 0.01 -24.85 13.73
C GLY A 169 1.31 -24.04 13.61
N LEU A 170 2.14 -24.08 14.66
CA LEU A 170 3.45 -23.41 14.65
C LEU A 170 4.53 -24.21 13.92
N LYS A 171 4.51 -25.55 14.04
CA LYS A 171 5.51 -26.44 13.41
C LYS A 171 5.13 -26.75 11.95
N VAL A 172 3.84 -26.89 11.69
CA VAL A 172 3.23 -26.98 10.37
C VAL A 172 2.18 -25.87 10.28
N PRO A 173 2.37 -24.83 9.44
CA PRO A 173 1.51 -23.66 9.37
C PRO A 173 0.02 -23.97 9.20
N ALA A 174 -0.30 -24.95 8.35
CA ALA A 174 -1.65 -25.50 8.27
C ALA A 174 -1.62 -26.99 7.96
N VAL A 175 -2.51 -27.75 8.58
CA VAL A 175 -2.85 -29.12 8.19
C VAL A 175 -4.27 -29.09 7.64
N VAL A 176 -4.42 -29.65 6.45
CA VAL A 176 -5.66 -29.61 5.70
C VAL A 176 -6.15 -31.04 5.53
N VAL A 177 -7.37 -31.32 5.96
CA VAL A 177 -8.02 -32.63 5.76
C VAL A 177 -9.33 -32.42 5.01
N THR A 178 -9.49 -33.08 3.88
CA THR A 178 -10.74 -33.04 3.10
C THR A 178 -11.72 -34.11 3.59
N SER A 179 -13.01 -33.95 3.32
CA SER A 179 -14.04 -34.95 3.59
C SER A 179 -13.76 -36.31 2.94
N THR A 180 -12.97 -36.33 1.85
CA THR A 180 -12.48 -37.55 1.19
C THR A 180 -11.33 -38.25 1.92
N GLY A 181 -10.93 -37.77 3.09
CA GLY A 181 -9.82 -38.31 3.89
C GLY A 181 -8.42 -37.87 3.45
N LYS A 182 -8.28 -37.17 2.32
CA LYS A 182 -6.98 -36.65 1.86
C LYS A 182 -6.45 -35.59 2.81
N THR A 183 -5.22 -35.79 3.26
CA THR A 183 -4.51 -34.88 4.18
C THR A 183 -3.35 -34.19 3.46
N LYS A 184 -3.19 -32.88 3.69
CA LYS A 184 -2.07 -32.08 3.18
C LYS A 184 -1.48 -31.21 4.28
N PHE A 185 -0.18 -31.32 4.47
CA PHE A 185 0.60 -30.45 5.35
C PHE A 185 1.10 -29.26 4.53
N VAL A 186 0.75 -28.04 4.92
CA VAL A 186 1.05 -26.81 4.18
C VAL A 186 2.14 -26.02 4.91
N GLY A 187 3.27 -25.85 4.23
CA GLY A 187 4.40 -25.05 4.70
C GLY A 187 5.29 -25.78 5.72
N ASN A 188 6.43 -25.15 6.04
CA ASN A 188 7.42 -25.70 6.98
C ASN A 188 7.71 -24.69 8.11
N GLY A 189 6.93 -24.78 9.18
CA GLY A 189 7.03 -23.87 10.32
C GLY A 189 8.34 -24.03 11.10
N ARG A 190 8.88 -25.26 11.15
CA ARG A 190 10.19 -25.55 11.77
C ARG A 190 11.31 -24.80 11.03
N GLN A 191 11.36 -24.92 9.71
CA GLN A 191 12.35 -24.23 8.88
C GLN A 191 12.18 -22.71 8.95
N ASN A 192 10.93 -22.21 8.87
CA ASN A 192 10.65 -20.78 9.01
C ASN A 192 11.14 -20.23 10.37
N LYS A 193 10.91 -20.98 11.46
CA LYS A 193 11.39 -20.62 12.80
C LYS A 193 12.92 -20.59 12.87
N TYR A 194 13.60 -21.57 12.29
CA TYR A 194 15.06 -21.61 12.22
C TYR A 194 15.62 -20.40 11.44
N ILE A 195 15.10 -20.15 10.23
CA ILE A 195 15.52 -19.02 9.38
C ILE A 195 15.33 -17.68 10.11
N ARG A 196 14.17 -17.48 10.76
CA ARG A 196 13.90 -16.25 11.52
C ARG A 196 14.90 -16.05 12.66
N ARG A 197 15.26 -17.11 13.40
CA ARG A 197 16.26 -17.05 14.47
C ARG A 197 17.65 -16.70 13.92
N LYS A 198 18.09 -17.38 12.85
CA LYS A 198 19.40 -17.13 12.20
C LYS A 198 19.55 -15.67 11.73
N TYR A 199 18.54 -15.10 11.07
CA TYR A 199 18.65 -13.70 10.64
C TYR A 199 18.44 -12.69 11.77
N SER A 200 17.82 -13.09 12.89
CA SER A 200 17.72 -12.21 14.07
C SER A 200 19.07 -12.05 14.76
N SER A 201 19.90 -13.09 14.81
CA SER A 201 21.25 -12.99 15.38
C SER A 201 22.18 -12.12 14.52
N CYS A 202 22.01 -12.11 13.19
CA CYS A 202 22.82 -11.29 12.28
C CYS A 202 22.41 -9.80 12.23
N ARG A 203 21.33 -9.40 12.90
CA ARG A 203 20.85 -7.99 12.93
C ARG A 203 21.18 -7.28 14.24
N ARG A 204 21.82 -7.98 15.18
CA ARG A 204 22.41 -7.37 16.37
C ARG A 204 23.78 -6.81 16.05
#